data_AF-A0A1B8P476-F1
#
_entry.id   AF-A0A1B8P476-F1
#
_cell.length_a   1.000
_cell.length_b   1.000
_cell.length_c   1.000
_cell.angle_alpha   90.00
_cell.angle_beta   90.00
_cell.angle_gamma   90.00
#
_symmetry.space_group_name_H-M   'P 1'
#
loop_
_entity.id
_entity.type
_entity.pdbx_description
1 polymer ?
#
loop_
_entity_poly.entity_id
_entity_poly.type
_entity_poly.pdbx_seq_one_letter_code
_entity_poly.pdbx_strand_id
1 'polypeptide(L)'
;MAGFFGLDASFNNAVAPGVVMGIMLIPFISSLSDDVINSVPDSMRQGSLALGMTKSETIRDVVVPAALPGIISASLLAMSRALGETMIVVMAAGMRPNLTANPLEDMTTVTVRIVAALTGDLEFESAETLSAFALGLVLFIVTLTLNLVSVLMIRRFREKYRVNNL
;
A
#
# COMPACT_ATOMS: atom_id res chain seq x y z
N MET A 1 0.35 23.24 24.16
CA MET A 1 -0.42 22.00 24.46
C MET A 1 0.34 20.71 24.08
N ALA A 2 1.67 20.72 23.90
CA ALA A 2 2.47 19.51 23.65
C ALA A 2 3.20 18.96 24.91
N GLY A 3 3.32 19.77 25.98
CA GLY A 3 4.03 19.39 27.20
C GLY A 3 3.22 18.61 28.25
N PHE A 4 1.94 18.31 28.02
CA PHE A 4 1.09 17.63 29.02
C PHE A 4 1.17 16.09 28.95
N PHE A 5 1.71 15.52 27.87
CA PHE A 5 1.77 14.06 27.64
C PHE A 5 3.17 13.45 27.63
N GLY A 6 4.25 14.21 27.90
CA GLY A 6 5.61 13.66 28.02
C GLY A 6 6.15 12.98 26.76
N LEU A 7 5.59 13.28 25.59
CA LEU A 7 6.07 12.81 24.30
C LEU A 7 6.78 13.98 23.61
N ASP A 8 8.12 13.96 23.61
CA ASP A 8 8.93 14.79 22.73
C ASP A 8 8.77 14.27 21.29
N ALA A 9 7.59 14.50 20.71
CA ALA A 9 7.31 14.15 19.32
C ALA A 9 7.99 15.19 18.43
N SER A 10 9.02 14.76 17.72
CA SER A 10 9.73 15.60 16.77
C SER A 10 8.79 16.00 15.62
N PHE A 11 8.95 17.22 15.09
CA PHE A 11 8.14 17.72 13.97
C PHE A 11 8.31 16.89 12.68
N ASN A 12 9.39 16.10 12.55
CA ASN A 12 9.71 15.25 11.40
C ASN A 12 9.51 13.75 11.69
N ASN A 13 8.41 13.40 12.37
CA ASN A 13 8.09 12.01 12.71
C ASN A 13 7.48 11.23 11.53
N ALA A 14 7.53 9.89 11.60
CA ALA A 14 7.01 9.00 10.55
C ALA A 14 5.47 8.93 10.51
N VAL A 15 4.80 9.44 11.54
CA VAL A 15 3.34 9.38 11.68
C VAL A 15 2.65 10.32 10.70
N ALA A 16 3.16 11.54 10.53
CA ALA A 16 2.58 12.53 9.62
C ALA A 16 2.45 12.02 8.16
N PRO A 17 3.53 11.54 7.48
CA PRO A 17 3.39 10.96 6.14
C PRO A 17 2.50 9.71 6.13
N GLY A 18 2.52 8.89 7.18
CA GLY A 18 1.66 7.71 7.29
C GLY A 18 0.16 8.03 7.27
N VAL A 19 -0.25 9.08 8.00
CA VAL A 19 -1.65 9.54 8.03
C VAL A 19 -2.09 10.10 6.67
N VAL A 20 -1.24 10.93 6.04
CA VAL A 20 -1.54 11.50 4.71
C VAL A 20 -1.69 10.39 3.68
N MET A 21 -0.78 9.41 3.68
CA MET A 21 -0.87 8.23 2.80
C MET A 21 -2.13 7.42 3.08
N GLY A 22 -2.49 7.22 4.34
CA GLY A 22 -3.71 6.50 4.73
C GLY A 22 -4.96 7.14 4.14
N ILE A 23 -5.11 8.46 4.27
CA ILE A 23 -6.27 9.21 3.73
C ILE A 23 -6.32 9.10 2.21
N MET A 24 -5.17 9.15 1.53
CA MET A 24 -5.08 9.04 0.07
C MET A 24 -5.46 7.65 -0.47
N LEU A 25 -5.15 6.59 0.26
CA LEU A 25 -5.43 5.22 -0.18
C LEU A 25 -6.91 4.84 -0.07
N ILE A 26 -7.67 5.48 0.84
CA ILE A 26 -9.10 5.21 1.04
C ILE A 26 -9.92 5.30 -0.27
N PRO A 27 -9.95 6.43 -1.00
CA PRO A 27 -10.74 6.52 -2.22
C PRO A 27 -10.29 5.54 -3.30
N PHE A 28 -9.00 5.20 -3.34
CA PHE A 28 -8.44 4.29 -4.32
C PHE A 28 -8.88 2.84 -4.08
N ILE A 29 -8.78 2.38 -2.83
CA ILE A 29 -9.24 1.04 -2.43
C ILE A 29 -10.76 0.94 -2.56
N SER A 30 -11.50 1.98 -2.18
CA SER A 30 -12.97 2.01 -2.29
C SER A 30 -13.42 1.83 -3.73
N SER A 31 -12.92 2.66 -4.66
CA SER A 31 -13.32 2.61 -6.06
C SER A 31 -13.05 1.25 -6.70
N LEU A 32 -11.84 0.72 -6.49
CA LEU A 32 -11.47 -0.58 -7.05
C LEU A 32 -12.27 -1.74 -6.43
N SER A 33 -12.58 -1.65 -5.14
CA SER A 33 -13.41 -2.66 -4.47
C SER A 33 -14.85 -2.63 -4.98
N ASP A 34 -15.41 -1.45 -5.22
CA ASP A 34 -16.74 -1.28 -5.79
C ASP A 34 -16.81 -1.87 -7.21
N ASP A 35 -15.81 -1.64 -8.04
CA ASP A 35 -15.71 -2.22 -9.39
C ASP A 35 -15.73 -3.76 -9.34
N VAL A 36 -14.97 -4.35 -8.40
CA VAL A 36 -14.91 -5.80 -8.21
C VAL A 36 -16.25 -6.34 -7.71
N ILE A 37 -16.89 -5.69 -6.75
CA ILE A 37 -18.19 -6.12 -6.21
C ILE A 37 -19.28 -6.06 -7.29
N ASN A 38 -19.27 -5.02 -8.11
CA ASN A 38 -20.20 -4.86 -9.24
C ASN A 38 -19.92 -5.85 -10.38
N SER A 39 -18.71 -6.40 -10.48
CA SER A 39 -18.38 -7.45 -11.46
C SER A 39 -19.02 -8.81 -11.14
N VAL A 40 -19.56 -9.01 -9.94
CA VAL A 40 -20.28 -10.24 -9.56
C VAL A 40 -21.62 -10.31 -10.31
N PRO A 41 -21.84 -11.33 -11.17
CA PRO A 41 -23.04 -11.44 -12.00
C PRO A 41 -24.35 -11.39 -11.22
N ASP A 42 -25.35 -10.68 -11.77
CA ASP A 42 -26.69 -10.59 -11.19
C ASP A 42 -27.38 -11.95 -11.07
N SER A 43 -27.05 -12.91 -11.94
CA SER A 43 -27.57 -14.29 -11.85
C SER A 43 -27.21 -14.96 -10.53
N MET A 44 -26.02 -14.68 -9.99
CA MET A 44 -25.57 -15.22 -8.70
C MET A 44 -26.34 -14.57 -7.54
N ARG A 45 -26.58 -13.27 -7.63
CA ARG A 45 -27.37 -12.49 -6.66
C ARG A 45 -28.82 -12.95 -6.64
N GLN A 46 -29.46 -13.00 -7.81
CA GLN A 46 -30.85 -13.43 -7.96
C GLN A 46 -31.03 -14.91 -7.60
N GLY A 47 -30.06 -15.77 -7.94
CA GLY A 47 -30.06 -17.18 -7.52
C GLY A 47 -30.07 -17.34 -6.01
N SER A 48 -29.26 -16.57 -5.28
CA SER A 48 -29.27 -16.61 -3.81
C SER A 48 -30.59 -16.13 -3.20
N LEU A 49 -31.21 -15.08 -3.77
CA LEU A 49 -32.51 -14.60 -3.34
C LEU A 49 -33.63 -15.62 -3.62
N ALA A 50 -33.55 -16.34 -4.74
CA ALA A 50 -34.48 -17.41 -5.09
C ALA A 50 -34.38 -18.63 -4.15
N LEU A 51 -33.22 -18.83 -3.52
CA LEU A 51 -33.01 -19.84 -2.47
C LEU A 51 -33.53 -19.38 -1.09
N GLY A 52 -34.17 -18.21 -1.00
CA GLY A 52 -34.74 -17.68 0.24
C GLY A 52 -33.77 -16.87 1.09
N MET A 53 -32.56 -16.56 0.59
CA MET A 53 -31.64 -15.68 1.31
C MET A 53 -32.16 -14.24 1.33
N THR A 54 -31.90 -13.54 2.43
CA THR A 54 -32.10 -12.10 2.54
C THR A 54 -30.99 -11.34 1.81
N LYS A 55 -31.24 -10.08 1.45
CA LYS A 55 -30.23 -9.22 0.79
C LYS A 55 -28.91 -9.16 1.58
N SER A 56 -28.97 -9.18 2.91
CA SER A 56 -27.79 -9.14 3.78
C SER A 56 -27.00 -10.46 3.73
N GLU A 57 -27.68 -11.61 3.69
CA GLU A 57 -27.06 -12.93 3.53
C GLU A 57 -26.46 -13.07 2.12
N THR A 58 -27.17 -12.67 1.07
CA THR A 58 -26.63 -12.63 -0.30
C THR A 58 -25.32 -11.84 -0.36
N ILE A 59 -25.26 -10.67 0.27
CA ILE A 59 -24.03 -9.86 0.25
C ILE A 59 -22.91 -10.57 1.01
N ARG A 60 -23.17 -11.06 2.22
CA ARG A 60 -22.13 -11.63 3.10
C ARG A 60 -21.64 -13.00 2.67
N ASP A 61 -22.53 -13.85 2.18
CA ASP A 61 -22.26 -15.27 1.95
C ASP A 61 -22.02 -15.59 0.47
N VAL A 62 -22.44 -14.72 -0.46
CA VAL A 62 -22.27 -14.93 -1.91
C VAL A 62 -21.39 -13.86 -2.54
N VAL A 63 -21.78 -12.59 -2.42
CA VAL A 63 -21.10 -11.49 -3.14
C VAL A 63 -19.71 -11.20 -2.57
N VAL A 64 -19.58 -11.01 -1.25
CA VAL A 64 -18.30 -10.68 -0.60
C VAL A 64 -17.26 -11.80 -0.79
N PRO A 65 -17.59 -13.10 -0.60
CA PRO A 65 -16.63 -14.17 -0.83
C PRO A 65 -16.23 -14.31 -2.31
N ALA A 66 -17.16 -14.07 -3.24
CA ALA A 66 -16.87 -14.06 -4.68
C ALA A 66 -15.99 -12.87 -5.11
N ALA A 67 -16.19 -11.70 -4.50
CA ALA A 67 -15.41 -10.47 -4.73
C ALA A 67 -14.07 -10.45 -3.98
N LEU A 68 -13.90 -11.28 -2.94
CA LEU A 68 -12.74 -11.29 -2.05
C LEU A 68 -11.38 -11.31 -2.78
N PRO A 69 -11.16 -12.15 -3.81
CA PRO A 69 -9.89 -12.16 -4.54
C PRO A 69 -9.61 -10.83 -5.24
N GLY A 70 -10.64 -10.15 -5.73
CA GLY A 70 -10.50 -8.85 -6.38
C GLY A 70 -10.31 -7.72 -5.38
N ILE A 71 -10.96 -7.75 -4.22
CA ILE A 71 -10.74 -6.77 -3.13
C ILE A 71 -9.29 -6.87 -2.62
N ILE A 72 -8.78 -8.10 -2.42
CA ILE A 72 -7.38 -8.32 -2.05
C ILE A 72 -6.45 -7.77 -3.15
N SER A 73 -6.76 -8.00 -4.42
CA SER A 73 -5.99 -7.45 -5.54
C SER A 73 -5.98 -5.91 -5.56
N ALA A 74 -7.15 -5.30 -5.35
CA ALA A 74 -7.31 -3.85 -5.26
C ALA A 74 -6.48 -3.24 -4.12
N SER A 75 -6.49 -3.87 -2.95
CA SER A 75 -5.69 -3.43 -1.80
C SER A 75 -4.18 -3.51 -2.06
N LEU A 76 -3.70 -4.59 -2.67
CA LEU A 76 -2.29 -4.77 -3.04
C LEU A 76 -1.85 -3.75 -4.10
N LEU A 77 -2.73 -3.43 -5.06
CA LEU A 77 -2.47 -2.42 -6.09
C LEU A 77 -2.37 -1.02 -5.47
N ALA A 78 -3.29 -0.68 -4.55
CA ALA A 78 -3.25 0.59 -3.82
C ALA A 78 -1.96 0.74 -3.01
N MET A 79 -1.54 -0.32 -2.31
CA MET A 79 -0.28 -0.35 -1.56
C MET A 79 0.95 -0.20 -2.48
N SER A 80 0.91 -0.81 -3.67
CA SER A 80 1.98 -0.64 -4.67
C SER A 80 2.05 0.80 -5.19
N ARG A 81 0.89 1.44 -5.40
CA ARG A 81 0.80 2.86 -5.80
C ARG A 81 1.39 3.78 -4.72
N ALA A 82 1.14 3.47 -3.44
CA ALA A 82 1.72 4.19 -2.31
C ALA A 82 3.27 4.24 -2.34
N LEU A 83 3.88 3.12 -2.75
CA LEU A 83 5.34 3.01 -2.91
C LEU A 83 5.85 3.72 -4.17
N GLY A 84 5.04 3.82 -5.23
CA GLY A 84 5.39 4.52 -6.46
C GLY A 84 5.29 6.05 -6.35
N GLU A 85 4.28 6.56 -5.63
CA GLU A 85 4.02 8.00 -5.42
C GLU A 85 4.77 8.55 -4.19
N THR A 86 5.97 8.03 -3.91
CA THR A 86 6.78 8.31 -2.72
C THR A 86 7.21 9.77 -2.51
N MET A 87 6.79 10.68 -3.40
CA MET A 87 6.94 12.13 -3.25
C MET A 87 6.32 12.65 -1.93
N ILE A 88 5.21 12.07 -1.47
CA ILE A 88 4.58 12.49 -0.19
C ILE A 88 5.53 12.29 0.97
N VAL A 89 6.20 11.14 1.02
CA VAL A 89 7.14 10.81 2.09
C VAL A 89 8.42 11.64 1.98
N VAL A 90 8.88 11.93 0.76
CA VAL A 90 10.03 12.82 0.52
C VAL A 90 9.75 14.25 1.00
N MET A 91 8.54 14.75 0.81
CA MET A 91 8.18 16.11 1.23
C MET A 91 7.84 16.22 2.73
N ALA A 92 7.43 15.14 3.37
CA ALA A 92 6.93 15.15 4.76
C ALA A 92 7.90 14.55 5.78
N ALA A 93 8.87 13.72 5.38
CA ALA A 93 9.86 13.15 6.30
C ALA A 93 11.09 14.06 6.44
N GLY A 94 11.67 14.10 7.63
CA GLY A 94 12.84 14.94 7.92
C GLY A 94 14.10 14.48 7.20
N MET A 95 15.02 15.42 6.99
CA MET A 95 16.32 15.20 6.31
C MET A 95 17.41 14.61 7.23
N ARG A 96 17.14 14.43 8.54
CA ARG A 96 18.14 13.95 9.50
C ARG A 96 18.13 12.42 9.56
N PRO A 97 19.19 11.72 9.11
CA PRO A 97 19.23 10.28 9.10
C PRO A 97 19.32 9.74 10.52
N ASN A 98 18.18 9.31 11.05
CA ASN A 98 18.09 8.61 12.31
C ASN A 98 17.24 7.36 12.11
N LEU A 99 17.84 6.20 12.39
CA LEU A 99 17.19 4.90 12.29
C LEU A 99 16.70 4.51 13.69
N THR A 100 15.65 5.17 14.19
CA THR A 100 14.99 4.75 15.43
C THR A 100 13.75 3.93 15.09
N ALA A 101 13.52 2.83 15.82
CA ALA A 101 12.25 2.09 15.80
C ALA A 101 11.08 2.84 16.45
N ASN A 102 11.33 4.04 16.99
CA ASN A 102 10.35 4.90 17.62
C ASN A 102 9.72 5.79 16.54
N PRO A 103 8.45 5.55 16.17
CA PRO A 103 7.79 6.30 15.09
C PRO A 103 7.55 7.78 15.43
N LEU A 104 7.77 8.18 16.70
CA LEU A 104 7.62 9.54 17.20
C LEU A 104 8.91 10.36 17.13
N GLU A 105 10.06 9.71 16.92
CA GLU A 105 11.35 10.38 16.71
C GLU A 105 11.58 10.73 15.24
N ASP A 106 12.56 11.60 14.98
CA ASP A 106 12.98 11.92 13.62
C ASP A 106 13.37 10.63 12.90
N MET A 107 12.75 10.37 11.75
CA MET A 107 13.03 9.17 10.95
C MET A 107 13.10 9.55 9.46
N THR A 108 14.23 9.27 8.82
CA THR A 108 14.35 9.39 7.35
C THR A 108 13.89 8.12 6.67
N THR A 109 13.21 8.25 5.54
CA THR A 109 12.93 7.10 4.68
C THR A 109 14.03 6.88 3.65
N VAL A 110 14.13 5.63 3.16
CA VAL A 110 15.08 5.25 2.12
C VAL A 110 14.95 6.14 0.88
N THR A 111 13.72 6.56 0.53
CA THR A 111 13.45 7.45 -0.61
C THR A 111 13.95 8.87 -0.40
N VAL A 112 13.80 9.45 0.80
CA VAL A 112 14.36 10.77 1.14
C VAL A 112 15.88 10.75 1.02
N ARG A 113 16.53 9.67 1.50
CA ARG A 113 18.00 9.53 1.43
C ARG A 113 18.50 9.43 -0.02
N ILE A 114 17.77 8.72 -0.89
CA ILE A 114 18.08 8.64 -2.33
C ILE A 114 18.00 10.04 -2.95
N VAL A 115 16.90 10.78 -2.73
CA VAL A 115 16.71 12.13 -3.31
C VAL A 115 17.76 13.11 -2.78
N ALA A 116 18.05 13.07 -1.48
CA ALA A 116 19.06 13.94 -0.85
C ALA A 116 20.46 13.69 -1.43
N ALA A 117 20.84 12.43 -1.63
CA ALA A 117 22.15 12.08 -2.18
C ALA A 117 22.27 12.34 -3.70
N LEU A 118 21.15 12.35 -4.44
CA LEU A 118 21.12 12.66 -5.88
C LEU A 118 20.95 14.14 -6.21
N THR A 119 20.39 14.93 -5.29
CA THR A 119 20.18 16.39 -5.45
C THR A 119 21.27 17.21 -4.75
N GLY A 120 22.14 16.56 -3.96
CA GLY A 120 23.29 17.18 -3.33
C GLY A 120 24.40 17.52 -4.33
N ASP A 121 25.12 18.60 -4.09
CA ASP A 121 26.19 19.15 -4.95
C ASP A 121 27.51 18.36 -4.82
N LEU A 122 27.41 17.03 -4.73
CA LEU A 122 28.53 16.12 -4.43
C LEU A 122 29.09 15.50 -5.73
N GLU A 123 30.41 15.31 -5.77
CA GLU A 123 31.06 14.61 -6.88
C GLU A 123 30.49 13.18 -7.06
N PHE A 124 30.34 12.75 -8.31
CA PHE A 124 29.76 11.45 -8.67
C PHE A 124 30.52 10.25 -8.06
N GLU A 125 31.79 10.40 -7.72
CA GLU A 125 32.62 9.37 -7.07
C GLU A 125 32.56 9.39 -5.53
N SER A 126 31.76 10.28 -4.94
CA SER A 126 31.60 10.33 -3.49
C SER A 126 30.84 9.08 -2.98
N ALA A 127 31.21 8.62 -1.78
CA ALA A 127 30.58 7.46 -1.14
C ALA A 127 29.06 7.63 -0.94
N GLU A 128 28.56 8.87 -0.85
CA GLU A 128 27.13 9.15 -0.72
C GLU A 128 26.36 8.85 -2.01
N THR A 129 26.86 9.26 -3.18
CA THR A 129 26.22 9.00 -4.48
C THR A 129 26.19 7.50 -4.81
N LEU A 130 27.30 6.80 -4.56
CA LEU A 130 27.37 5.33 -4.70
C LEU A 130 26.38 4.63 -3.76
N SER A 131 26.21 5.11 -2.53
CA SER A 131 25.22 4.58 -1.59
C SER A 131 23.78 4.81 -2.07
N ALA A 132 23.49 5.92 -2.75
CA ALA A 132 22.18 6.23 -3.31
C ALA A 132 21.79 5.24 -4.41
N PHE A 133 22.73 4.90 -5.30
CA PHE A 133 22.52 3.88 -6.33
C PHE A 133 22.27 2.50 -5.72
N ALA A 134 23.02 2.12 -4.69
CA ALA A 134 22.80 0.86 -3.98
C ALA A 134 21.42 0.82 -3.30
N LEU A 135 21.02 1.89 -2.61
CA LEU A 135 19.69 2.01 -2.00
C LEU A 135 18.57 1.97 -3.03
N GLY A 136 18.74 2.62 -4.19
CA GLY A 136 17.81 2.57 -5.30
C GLY A 136 17.66 1.16 -5.88
N LEU A 137 18.77 0.44 -6.06
CA LEU A 137 18.75 -0.95 -6.52
C LEU A 137 18.05 -1.88 -5.52
N VAL A 138 18.34 -1.72 -4.22
CA VAL A 138 17.68 -2.50 -3.16
C VAL A 138 16.18 -2.21 -3.15
N LEU A 139 15.78 -0.93 -3.20
CA LEU A 139 14.38 -0.53 -3.22
C LEU A 139 13.67 -1.08 -4.47
N PHE A 140 14.34 -1.08 -5.61
CA PHE A 140 13.83 -1.67 -6.85
C PHE A 140 13.60 -3.17 -6.69
N ILE A 141 14.58 -3.92 -6.19
CA ILE A 141 14.47 -5.38 -5.98
C ILE A 141 13.35 -5.70 -4.98
N VAL A 142 13.25 -4.97 -3.87
CA VAL A 142 12.20 -5.16 -2.86
C VAL A 142 10.82 -4.90 -3.46
N THR A 143 10.65 -3.77 -4.17
CA THR A 143 9.37 -3.40 -4.79
C THR A 143 8.98 -4.41 -5.87
N LEU A 144 9.93 -4.82 -6.72
CA LEU A 144 9.72 -5.83 -7.74
C LEU A 144 9.31 -7.18 -7.14
N THR A 145 9.96 -7.59 -6.05
CA THR A 145 9.66 -8.85 -5.35
C THR A 145 8.25 -8.82 -4.76
N LEU A 146 7.90 -7.75 -4.05
CA LEU A 146 6.55 -7.58 -3.49
C LEU A 146 5.48 -7.56 -4.59
N ASN A 147 5.75 -6.86 -5.70
CA ASN A 147 4.82 -6.80 -6.82
C ASN A 147 4.67 -8.17 -7.50
N LEU A 148 5.78 -8.89 -7.70
CA LEU A 148 5.76 -10.24 -8.28
C LEU A 148 4.99 -11.23 -7.40
N VAL A 149 5.24 -11.22 -6.08
CA VAL A 149 4.50 -12.06 -5.11
C VAL A 149 3.01 -11.73 -5.13
N SER A 150 2.66 -10.44 -5.18
CA SER A 150 1.27 -9.99 -5.28
C SER A 150 0.59 -10.57 -6.52
N VAL A 151 1.24 -10.48 -7.69
CA VAL A 151 0.70 -11.05 -8.94
C VAL A 151 0.57 -12.57 -8.87
N LEU A 152 1.57 -13.26 -8.31
CA LEU A 152 1.55 -14.72 -8.18
C LEU A 152 0.44 -15.20 -7.23
N MET A 153 0.25 -14.54 -6.09
CA MET A 153 -0.84 -14.85 -5.17
C MET A 153 -2.20 -14.69 -5.85
N ILE A 154 -2.41 -13.58 -6.56
CA ILE A 154 -3.67 -13.31 -7.26
C ILE A 154 -3.94 -14.36 -8.35
N ARG A 155 -2.93 -14.76 -9.13
CA ARG A 155 -3.07 -15.81 -10.15
C ARG A 155 -3.53 -17.13 -9.54
N ARG A 156 -2.92 -17.54 -8.42
CA ARG A 156 -3.25 -18.78 -7.71
C ARG A 156 -4.67 -18.75 -7.10
N PHE A 157 -5.11 -17.60 -6.59
CA PHE A 157 -6.47 -17.44 -6.08
C PHE A 157 -7.51 -17.49 -7.21
N ARG A 158 -7.26 -16.86 -8.37
CA ARG A 158 -8.17 -16.90 -9.53
C ARG A 158 -8.38 -18.32 -10.07
N GLU A 159 -7.34 -19.15 -10.08
CA GLU A 159 -7.46 -20.55 -10.51
C GLU A 159 -8.38 -21.37 -9.58
N LYS A 160 -8.32 -21.13 -8.27
CA LYS A 160 -9.14 -21.87 -7.30
C LYS A 160 -10.65 -21.59 -7.42
N TYR A 161 -11.03 -20.41 -7.89
CA TYR A 161 -12.44 -20.04 -8.12
C TYR A 161 -12.92 -20.30 -9.56
N ARG A 162 -12.03 -20.42 -10.54
CA ARG A 162 -12.39 -20.82 -11.91
C ARG A 162 -12.66 -22.34 -12.04
N VAL A 163 -12.26 -23.14 -11.04
CA VAL A 163 -12.37 -24.61 -11.08
C VAL A 163 -13.70 -25.16 -10.52
N ASN A 164 -14.57 -24.33 -9.93
CA ASN A 164 -15.81 -24.83 -9.31
C ASN A 164 -17.11 -24.56 -10.08
N ASN A 165 -17.01 -24.40 -11.40
CA ASN A 165 -18.16 -24.16 -12.29
C ASN A 165 -18.21 -25.17 -13.45
N LEU A 166 -18.16 -26.46 -13.11
CA LEU A 166 -18.65 -27.56 -13.95
C LEU A 166 -20.01 -28.01 -13.45
#